data_AF-A0A552B2F5-F1
#
_entry.id   AF-A0A552B2F5-F1
#
_cell.length_a   1.000
_cell.length_b   1.000
_cell.length_c   1.000
_cell.angle_alpha   90.00
_cell.angle_beta   90.00
_cell.angle_gamma   90.00
#
_symmetry.space_group_name_H-M   'P 1'
#
loop_
_entity.id
_entity.type
_entity.pdbx_description
1 polymer ?
#
loop_
_entity_poly.entity_id
_entity_poly.type
_entity_poly.pdbx_seq_one_letter_code
_entity_poly.pdbx_strand_id
1 'polypeptide(L)' 'MKPCYCINPDCSQPEHPSNNNSNTRYCQSCGSQLLLNGKYRVSRLLSDTTGFGVV' A
#
# COMPACT_ATOMS: atom_id res chain seq x y z
N MET A 1 7.87 -10.25 9.58
CA MET A 1 7.39 -8.92 9.16
C MET A 1 6.10 -9.12 8.35
N LYS A 2 5.11 -8.25 8.50
CA LYS A 2 3.88 -8.33 7.68
C LYS A 2 4.08 -7.54 6.37
N PRO A 3 3.69 -8.09 5.21
CA PRO A 3 3.76 -7.35 3.96
C PRO A 3 2.84 -6.12 4.02
N CYS A 4 3.33 -5.00 3.51
CA CYS A 4 2.57 -3.75 3.41
C CYS A 4 2.66 -3.21 1.98
N TYR A 5 1.51 -3.12 1.32
CA TYR A 5 1.37 -2.56 -0.01
C TYR A 5 1.11 -1.05 0.09
N CYS A 6 1.55 -0.32 -0.94
CA CYS A 6 1.19 1.07 -1.13
C CYS A 6 -0.28 1.17 -1.54
N ILE A 7 -0.97 2.19 -1.01
CA ILE A 7 -2.36 2.47 -1.37
C ILE A 7 -2.50 3.24 -2.69
N ASN A 8 -1.43 3.93 -3.10
CA ASN A 8 -1.46 4.72 -4.32
C ASN A 8 -1.48 3.80 -5.55
N PRO A 9 -2.54 3.83 -6.39
CA PRO A 9 -2.61 3.03 -7.61
C PRO A 9 -1.53 3.43 -8.64
N ASP A 10 -1.06 4.67 -8.63
CA ASP A 10 -0.01 5.17 -9.52
C ASP A 10 1.41 4.85 -9.01
N CYS A 11 1.53 4.06 -7.93
CA CYS A 11 2.83 3.68 -7.39
C CYS A 11 3.52 2.69 -8.34
N SER A 12 4.73 3.04 -8.80
CA SER A 12 5.54 2.16 -9.64
C SER A 12 6.00 0.89 -8.94
N GLN A 13 6.14 0.93 -7.60
CA GLN A 13 6.53 -0.23 -6.79
C GLN A 13 5.69 -0.32 -5.50
N PRO A 14 4.43 -0.80 -5.59
CA PRO A 14 3.51 -0.87 -4.44
C PRO A 14 4.03 -1.76 -3.31
N GLU A 15 4.75 -2.82 -3.65
CA GLU A 15 5.28 -3.84 -2.73
C GLU A 15 6.72 -3.59 -2.28
N HIS A 16 7.19 -2.34 -2.35
CA HIS A 16 8.54 -1.96 -1.96
C HIS A 16 8.90 -2.50 -0.55
N PRO A 17 10.01 -3.23 -0.37
CA PRO A 17 10.31 -3.97 0.87
C PRO A 17 10.38 -3.08 2.12
N SER A 18 10.80 -1.82 1.97
CA SER A 18 10.82 -0.84 3.07
C SER A 18 9.43 -0.49 3.64
N ASN A 19 8.35 -0.80 2.94
CA ASN A 19 6.97 -0.59 3.43
C ASN A 19 6.61 -1.62 4.52
N ASN A 20 7.28 -2.78 4.56
CA ASN A 20 7.00 -3.89 5.49
C ASN A 20 7.37 -3.57 6.95
N ASN A 21 8.00 -2.42 7.19
CA ASN A 21 8.27 -1.91 8.52
C ASN A 21 7.06 -1.13 9.07
N SER A 22 6.59 -1.52 10.26
CA SER A 22 5.45 -0.89 10.96
C SER A 22 5.68 0.58 11.34
N ASN A 23 6.94 1.03 11.37
CA ASN A 23 7.28 2.44 11.65
C ASN A 23 7.23 3.31 10.38
N THR A 24 7.30 2.71 9.19
CA THR A 24 7.26 3.44 7.91
C THR A 24 5.86 4.02 7.70
N ARG A 25 5.71 5.36 7.72
CA ARG A 25 4.43 6.04 7.50
C ARG A 25 4.15 6.37 6.04
N TYR A 26 5.20 6.46 5.23
CA TYR A 26 5.16 6.86 3.82
C TYR A 26 5.86 5.84 2.94
N CYS A 27 5.27 5.56 1.78
CA CYS A 27 5.82 4.66 0.79
C CYS A 27 7.17 5.18 0.31
N GLN A 28 8.19 4.32 0.29
CA GLN A 28 9.52 4.73 -0.17
C GLN A 28 9.63 4.86 -1.69
N SER A 29 8.66 4.34 -2.44
CA SER A 29 8.63 4.42 -3.91
C SER A 29 7.97 5.71 -4.41
N CYS A 30 6.85 6.13 -3.80
CA CYS A 30 6.06 7.26 -4.30
C CYS A 30 5.73 8.34 -3.26
N GLY A 31 6.15 8.18 -2.00
CA GLY A 31 5.89 9.15 -0.92
C GLY A 31 4.47 9.15 -0.35
N SER A 32 3.54 8.35 -0.91
CA SER A 32 2.15 8.30 -0.43
C SER A 32 2.04 7.70 0.98
N GLN A 33 1.03 8.12 1.74
CA GLN A 33 0.78 7.65 3.09
C GLN A 33 0.36 6.17 3.09
N LEU A 34 1.03 5.34 3.90
CA LEU A 34 0.74 3.90 4.00
C LEU A 34 -0.43 3.56 4.94
N LEU A 35 -0.91 4.55 5.71
CA LEU A 35 -1.98 4.38 6.71
C LEU A 35 -3.28 5.05 6.28
N LEU A 36 -4.29 4.23 6.02
CA LEU A 36 -5.69 4.62 5.90
C LEU A 36 -6.25 5.01 7.27
N ASN A 37 -6.79 6.21 7.37
CA ASN A 37 -7.38 6.76 8.60
C ASN A 37 -6.46 6.62 9.83
N GLY A 38 -5.14 6.63 9.60
CA GLY A 38 -4.14 6.46 10.66
C GLY A 38 -4.07 5.07 11.32
N LYS A 39 -4.82 4.07 10.83
CA LYS A 39 -4.95 2.76 11.49
C LYS A 39 -4.74 1.55 10.58
N TYR A 40 -5.19 1.62 9.33
CA TYR A 40 -5.21 0.45 8.44
C TYR A 40 -4.10 0.51 7.41
N ARG A 41 -3.50 -0.64 7.11
CA ARG A 41 -2.47 -0.81 6.06
C ARG A 41 -2.95 -1.82 5.03
N VAL A 42 -2.61 -1.59 3.77
CA VAL A 42 -2.87 -2.53 2.69
C VAL A 42 -1.92 -3.71 2.84
N SER A 43 -2.44 -4.93 2.88
CA SER A 43 -1.64 -6.15 3.12
C SER A 43 -1.39 -6.96 1.86
N ARG A 44 -2.31 -6.89 0.89
CA ARG A 44 -2.21 -7.52 -0.43
C ARG A 44 -3.22 -6.93 -1.40
N LEU A 45 -2.98 -7.15 -2.68
CA LEU A 45 -4.00 -6.98 -3.72
C LEU A 45 -5.11 -8.05 -3.55
N LEU A 46 -6.37 -7.66 -3.70
CA LEU A 46 -7.50 -8.60 -3.68
C LEU A 46 -7.79 -9.17 -5.07
N SER A 47 -7.69 -8.32 -6.09
CA SER A 47 -7.81 -8.65 -7.51
C SER A 47 -7.13 -7.56 -8.33
N ASP A 48 -6.46 -7.95 -9.40
CA ASP A 48 -5.97 -7.09 -10.48
C ASP A 48 -7.02 -6.93 -11.60
N THR A 49 -8.02 -7.80 -11.63
CA THR A 49 -9.16 -7.73 -12.53
C THR A 49 -10.32 -6.96 -11.88
N THR A 50 -11.02 -6.17 -12.68
CA THR A 50 -12.12 -5.29 -12.26
C THR A 50 -13.20 -6.03 -11.46
N GLY A 51 -13.90 -5.34 -10.54
CA GLY A 51 -15.04 -5.91 -9.82
C GLY A 51 -15.11 -5.58 -8.32
N PHE A 52 -14.05 -5.01 -7.76
CA PHE A 52 -13.93 -4.70 -6.32
C PHE A 52 -13.94 -3.19 -6.00
N GLY A 53 -14.28 -2.34 -6.98
CA GLY A 53 -14.38 -0.90 -6.80
C GLY A 53 -15.15 -0.23 -7.93
N VAL A 54 -15.78 0.90 -7.62
CA VAL A 54 -16.28 1.85 -8.61
C VAL A 54 -15.22 2.95 -8.70
N VAL A 55 -14.68 3.17 -9.89
CA VAL A 55 -13.77 4.31 -10.16
C VAL A 55 -14.61 5.56 -10.35
#